data_AF-A0AA89BRT0-F1
#
_entry.id   AF-A0AA89BRT0-F1
#
_cell.length_a   1.000
_cell.length_b   1.000
_cell.length_c   1.000
_cell.angle_alpha   90.00
_cell.angle_beta   90.00
_cell.angle_gamma   90.00
#
_symmetry.space_group_name_H-M   'P 1'
#
loop_
_entity.id
_entity.type
_entity.pdbx_description
1 polymer ?
#
loop_
_entity_poly.entity_id
_entity_poly.type
_entity_poly.pdbx_seq_one_letter_code
_entity_poly.pdbx_strand_id
1 'polypeptide(L)'
;MDKFQRGLLRQLQSLPDRCANIPVYSLVGAKPISVVLDIKVLNFFMSLARQTDSKEHQIIRRQLAVKDENSTSFTITVRKTLQKYQLPDAYSLLEKTPTKSQWKKMIKEATNNIYTAKITEEIKTKSTLKYLGIQKQPLDNPHPIYKYTGPNPFEVLKAQIKARILTGTYILQENLQKFNQHDIDTTCELCHSEPEDRNHFILTCKKLEDRRQKHLQKLTNLVPALQERPALLLQCILDQSHEDLTGLVPADEETMSQIEQHSRDMLYDLHRARTSYQKLNTQN
;
A
#
# COMPACT_ATOMS: atom_id res chain seq x y z
N MET A 1 5.11 -18.13 -7.23
CA MET A 1 4.39 -17.07 -7.98
C MET A 1 4.30 -15.77 -7.20
N ASP A 2 3.74 -15.74 -5.98
CA ASP A 2 3.65 -14.50 -5.17
C ASP A 2 5.01 -13.81 -4.93
N LYS A 3 6.06 -14.58 -4.63
CA LYS A 3 7.42 -14.04 -4.47
C LYS A 3 7.92 -13.30 -5.72
N PHE A 4 7.66 -13.86 -6.91
CA PHE A 4 8.06 -13.27 -8.18
C PHE A 4 7.28 -11.99 -8.48
N GLN A 5 5.94 -12.03 -8.39
CA GLN A 5 5.10 -10.85 -8.59
C GLN A 5 5.52 -9.72 -7.63
N ARG A 6 5.76 -10.05 -6.36
CA ARG A 6 6.20 -9.07 -5.36
C ARG A 6 7.57 -8.47 -5.68
N GLY A 7 8.52 -9.27 -6.18
CA GLY A 7 9.81 -8.77 -6.65
C GLY A 7 9.67 -7.77 -7.79
N LEU A 8 8.83 -8.09 -8.79
CA LEU A 8 8.53 -7.18 -9.90
C LEU A 8 7.88 -5.87 -9.40
N LEU A 9 6.88 -5.97 -8.51
CA LEU A 9 6.22 -4.78 -7.95
C LEU A 9 7.18 -3.91 -7.14
N ARG A 10 8.13 -4.50 -6.40
CA ARG A 10 9.18 -3.75 -5.70
C ARG A 10 10.09 -3.00 -6.67
N GLN A 11 10.52 -3.65 -7.75
CA GLN A 11 11.35 -3.02 -8.78
C GLN A 11 10.64 -1.84 -9.43
N LEU A 12 9.37 -2.00 -9.81
CA LEU A 12 8.56 -0.91 -10.38
C LEU A 12 8.46 0.30 -9.43
N GLN A 13 8.37 0.04 -8.12
CA GLN A 13 8.25 1.07 -7.08
C GLN A 13 9.62 1.56 -6.56
N SER A 14 10.74 1.02 -7.05
CA SER A 14 12.08 1.23 -6.49
C SER A 14 12.18 1.00 -4.98
N LEU A 15 11.43 0.03 -4.45
CA LEU A 15 11.44 -0.37 -3.05
C LEU A 15 12.48 -1.49 -2.83
N PRO A 16 13.27 -1.45 -1.75
CA PRO A 16 14.28 -2.48 -1.46
C PRO A 16 13.65 -3.80 -1.00
N ASP A 17 14.42 -4.88 -1.00
CA ASP A 17 13.98 -6.22 -0.55
C ASP A 17 13.61 -6.29 0.95
N ARG A 18 14.15 -5.38 1.76
CA ARG A 18 13.76 -5.24 3.17
C ARG A 18 12.41 -4.55 3.40
N CYS A 19 11.81 -3.94 2.36
CA CYS A 19 10.48 -3.32 2.49
C CYS A 19 9.46 -4.35 2.98
N ALA A 20 8.50 -3.91 3.80
CA ALA A 20 7.38 -4.73 4.20
C ALA A 20 6.59 -5.22 2.96
N ASN A 21 5.94 -6.38 3.05
CA ASN A 21 5.26 -6.96 1.88
C ASN A 21 3.95 -6.24 1.56
N ILE A 22 3.26 -5.76 2.60
CA ILE A 22 1.96 -5.11 2.44
C ILE A 22 2.02 -3.84 1.58
N PRO A 23 2.92 -2.87 1.85
CA PRO A 23 3.00 -1.65 1.03
C PRO A 23 3.23 -1.94 -0.45
N VAL A 24 3.96 -3.01 -0.78
CA VAL A 24 4.25 -3.39 -2.17
C VAL A 24 2.96 -3.65 -2.97
N TYR A 25 1.93 -4.19 -2.32
CA TYR A 25 0.63 -4.44 -2.95
C TYR A 25 -0.32 -3.25 -2.81
N SER A 26 -0.41 -2.67 -1.62
CA SER A 26 -1.39 -1.61 -1.33
C SER A 26 -1.07 -0.29 -2.03
N LEU A 27 0.22 0.02 -2.25
CA LEU A 27 0.59 1.26 -2.93
C LEU A 27 0.12 1.29 -4.39
N VAL A 28 0.13 0.15 -5.07
CA VAL A 28 -0.25 0.05 -6.49
C VAL A 28 -1.66 -0.49 -6.69
N GLY A 29 -2.39 -0.81 -5.62
CA GLY A 29 -3.73 -1.39 -5.72
C GLY A 29 -3.73 -2.79 -6.35
N ALA A 30 -2.67 -3.59 -6.13
CA ALA A 30 -2.51 -4.89 -6.78
C ALA A 30 -2.91 -6.05 -5.85
N LYS A 31 -3.66 -7.01 -6.39
CA LYS A 31 -3.92 -8.28 -5.70
C LYS A 31 -2.71 -9.20 -5.79
N PRO A 32 -2.35 -9.90 -4.70
CA PRO A 32 -1.43 -11.03 -4.80
C PRO A 32 -1.97 -12.07 -5.79
N ILE A 33 -1.08 -12.69 -6.57
CA ILE A 33 -1.45 -13.64 -7.61
C ILE A 33 -2.16 -14.86 -7.01
N SER A 34 -1.83 -15.27 -5.79
CA SER A 34 -2.60 -16.27 -5.04
C SER A 34 -4.08 -15.90 -4.87
N VAL A 35 -4.39 -14.64 -4.56
CA VAL A 35 -5.77 -14.15 -4.46
C VAL A 35 -6.45 -14.15 -5.83
N VAL A 36 -5.73 -13.74 -6.89
CA VAL A 36 -6.27 -13.77 -8.25
C VAL A 36 -6.62 -15.21 -8.67
N LEU A 37 -5.77 -16.18 -8.32
CA LEU A 37 -6.03 -17.60 -8.57
C LEU A 37 -7.23 -18.11 -7.78
N ASP A 38 -7.32 -17.78 -6.49
CA ASP A 38 -8.48 -18.11 -5.66
C ASP A 38 -9.78 -17.56 -6.27
N ILE A 39 -9.80 -16.29 -6.67
CA ILE A 39 -10.96 -15.66 -7.32
C ILE A 39 -11.33 -16.40 -8.62
N LYS A 40 -10.34 -16.85 -9.41
CA LYS A 40 -10.59 -17.62 -10.64
C LYS A 40 -11.18 -19.00 -10.32
N VAL A 41 -10.66 -19.70 -9.32
CA VAL A 41 -11.20 -21.00 -8.84
C VAL A 41 -12.66 -20.84 -8.42
N LEU A 42 -12.95 -19.83 -7.59
CA LEU A 42 -14.28 -19.53 -7.10
C LEU A 42 -15.26 -19.14 -8.22
N ASN A 43 -14.82 -18.33 -9.17
CA ASN A 43 -15.64 -17.95 -10.32
C ASN A 43 -15.93 -19.14 -11.26
N PHE A 44 -14.94 -20.01 -11.46
CA PHE A 44 -15.13 -21.23 -12.24
C PHE A 44 -16.14 -22.16 -11.56
N PHE A 45 -15.99 -22.40 -10.26
CA PHE A 45 -16.99 -23.15 -9.47
C PHE A 45 -18.39 -22.57 -9.64
N MET A 46 -18.56 -21.26 -9.51
CA MET A 46 -19.87 -20.63 -9.66
C MET A 46 -20.44 -20.65 -11.06
N SER A 47 -19.61 -20.71 -12.11
CA SER A 47 -20.14 -20.92 -13.46
C SER A 47 -20.78 -22.29 -13.61
N LEU A 48 -20.19 -23.32 -12.99
CA LEU A 48 -20.68 -24.68 -13.04
C LEU A 48 -21.90 -24.88 -12.11
N ALA A 49 -21.88 -24.24 -10.93
CA ALA A 49 -23.01 -24.22 -10.00
C ALA A 49 -24.30 -23.70 -10.65
N ARG A 50 -24.21 -22.66 -11.50
CA ARG A 50 -25.36 -22.06 -12.20
C ARG A 50 -25.95 -22.92 -13.31
N GLN A 51 -25.23 -23.91 -13.82
CA GLN A 51 -25.67 -24.76 -14.93
C GLN A 51 -26.35 -26.03 -14.39
N THR A 52 -27.49 -25.88 -13.71
CA THR A 52 -28.14 -26.96 -12.94
C THR A 52 -28.40 -28.23 -13.74
N ASP A 53 -28.67 -28.10 -15.04
CA ASP A 53 -29.01 -29.22 -15.92
C ASP A 53 -27.78 -29.89 -16.57
N SER A 54 -26.58 -29.37 -16.34
CA SER A 54 -25.36 -29.88 -16.99
C SER A 54 -24.77 -31.09 -16.28
N LYS A 55 -24.03 -31.92 -17.04
CA LYS A 55 -23.29 -33.05 -16.48
C LYS A 55 -22.21 -32.56 -15.52
N GLU A 56 -21.62 -31.40 -15.81
CA GLU A 56 -20.59 -30.76 -14.99
C GLU A 56 -21.12 -30.38 -13.61
N HIS A 57 -22.34 -29.86 -13.52
CA HIS A 57 -22.99 -29.58 -12.23
C HIS A 57 -23.19 -30.85 -11.41
N GLN A 58 -23.69 -31.92 -12.04
CA GLN A 58 -23.87 -33.23 -11.38
C GLN A 58 -22.52 -33.81 -10.90
N ILE A 59 -21.48 -33.69 -11.73
CA ILE A 59 -20.11 -34.13 -11.38
C ILE A 59 -19.62 -33.37 -10.14
N ILE A 60 -19.75 -32.05 -10.09
CA ILE A 60 -19.28 -31.26 -8.94
C ILE A 60 -20.05 -31.62 -7.68
N ARG A 61 -21.38 -31.74 -7.77
CA ARG A 61 -22.22 -32.14 -6.64
C ARG A 61 -21.79 -33.50 -6.07
N ARG A 62 -21.54 -34.48 -6.95
CA ARG A 62 -21.01 -35.80 -6.55
C ARG A 62 -19.60 -35.69 -5.95
N GLN A 63 -18.70 -34.94 -6.58
CA GLN A 63 -17.32 -34.78 -6.12
C GLN A 63 -17.26 -34.06 -4.76
N LEU A 64 -18.18 -33.15 -4.46
CA LEU A 64 -18.32 -32.58 -3.12
C LEU A 64 -18.74 -33.66 -2.11
N ALA A 65 -19.67 -34.55 -2.47
CA ALA A 65 -20.15 -35.60 -1.56
C ALA A 65 -19.14 -36.72 -1.28
N VAL A 66 -18.29 -37.04 -2.25
CA VAL A 66 -17.43 -38.24 -2.16
C VAL A 66 -15.99 -37.91 -1.76
N LYS A 67 -15.49 -36.71 -2.04
CA LYS A 67 -14.08 -36.38 -1.79
C LYS A 67 -13.84 -35.96 -0.35
N ASP A 68 -12.81 -36.56 0.24
CA ASP A 68 -12.28 -36.27 1.57
C ASP A 68 -11.44 -34.98 1.60
N GLU A 69 -11.18 -34.42 2.79
CA GLU A 69 -10.47 -33.14 2.95
C GLU A 69 -8.98 -33.16 2.54
N ASN A 70 -8.39 -34.36 2.44
CA ASN A 70 -7.00 -34.56 2.04
C ASN A 70 -6.84 -34.76 0.52
N SER A 71 -7.94 -34.95 -0.21
CA SER A 71 -7.94 -35.06 -1.66
C SER A 71 -7.41 -33.78 -2.34
N THR A 72 -6.67 -33.97 -3.43
CA THR A 72 -6.16 -32.88 -4.31
C THR A 72 -7.19 -32.42 -5.35
N SER A 73 -8.45 -32.84 -5.22
CA SER A 73 -9.51 -32.52 -6.17
C SER A 73 -9.87 -31.04 -6.18
N PHE A 74 -10.36 -30.58 -7.34
CA PHE A 74 -10.86 -29.21 -7.52
C PHE A 74 -11.89 -28.81 -6.46
N THR A 75 -12.82 -29.70 -6.08
CA THR A 75 -13.86 -29.44 -5.07
C THR A 75 -13.31 -29.18 -3.67
N ILE A 76 -12.20 -29.82 -3.31
CA ILE A 76 -11.52 -29.57 -2.03
C ILE A 76 -10.79 -28.23 -2.05
N THR A 77 -10.16 -27.89 -3.17
CA THR A 77 -9.60 -26.53 -3.37
C THR A 77 -10.69 -25.47 -3.21
N VAL A 78 -11.87 -25.66 -3.83
CA VAL A 78 -13.01 -24.74 -3.66
C VAL A 78 -13.43 -24.62 -2.20
N ARG A 79 -13.60 -25.73 -1.47
CA ARG A 79 -13.95 -25.70 -0.03
C ARG A 79 -12.94 -24.91 0.80
N LYS A 80 -11.64 -25.21 0.63
CA LYS A 80 -10.56 -24.51 1.33
C LYS A 80 -10.55 -23.02 1.00
N THR A 81 -10.78 -22.66 -0.27
CA THR A 81 -10.85 -21.25 -0.68
C THR A 81 -12.10 -20.55 -0.12
N LEU A 82 -13.28 -21.18 -0.13
CA LEU A 82 -14.49 -20.62 0.48
C LEU A 82 -14.29 -20.37 1.98
N GLN A 83 -13.74 -21.35 2.70
CA GLN A 83 -13.42 -21.24 4.12
C GLN A 83 -12.40 -20.13 4.38
N LYS A 84 -11.33 -20.06 3.58
CA LYS A 84 -10.30 -19.01 3.67
C LYS A 84 -10.92 -17.60 3.62
N TYR A 85 -11.93 -17.39 2.78
CA TYR A 85 -12.62 -16.10 2.63
C TYR A 85 -13.89 -15.97 3.46
N GLN A 86 -14.19 -16.92 4.36
CA GLN A 86 -15.41 -16.95 5.16
C GLN A 86 -16.69 -16.79 4.31
N LEU A 87 -16.67 -17.37 3.10
CA LEU A 87 -17.81 -17.39 2.19
C LEU A 87 -18.75 -18.57 2.53
N PRO A 88 -20.02 -18.54 2.08
CA PRO A 88 -20.93 -19.68 2.24
C PRO A 88 -20.30 -20.96 1.68
N ASP A 89 -20.57 -22.08 2.34
CA ASP A 89 -20.02 -23.36 1.92
C ASP A 89 -20.55 -23.79 0.53
N ALA A 90 -19.85 -24.73 -0.09
CA ALA A 90 -20.13 -25.13 -1.46
C ALA A 90 -21.53 -25.73 -1.65
N TYR A 91 -22.10 -26.42 -0.66
CA TYR A 91 -23.45 -26.97 -0.77
C TYR A 91 -24.50 -25.88 -0.70
N SER A 92 -24.37 -24.96 0.27
CA SER A 92 -25.24 -23.79 0.37
C SER A 92 -25.27 -22.98 -0.93
N LEU A 93 -24.13 -22.85 -1.61
CA LEU A 93 -24.04 -22.16 -2.91
C LEU A 93 -24.68 -22.93 -4.08
N LEU A 94 -24.70 -24.26 -4.02
CA LEU A 94 -25.39 -25.07 -5.04
C LEU A 94 -26.91 -25.06 -4.84
N GLU A 95 -27.38 -25.05 -3.59
CA GLU A 95 -28.81 -24.99 -3.27
C GLU A 95 -29.38 -23.59 -3.55
N LYS A 96 -28.66 -22.54 -3.16
CA LYS A 96 -29.06 -21.15 -3.35
C LYS A 96 -27.97 -20.38 -4.09
N THR A 97 -27.91 -20.58 -5.39
CA THR A 97 -26.88 -20.00 -6.25
C THR A 97 -27.07 -18.50 -6.43
N PRO A 98 -26.11 -17.65 -5.98
CA PRO A 98 -26.21 -16.20 -6.17
C PRO A 98 -26.09 -15.81 -7.65
N THR A 99 -26.72 -14.69 -8.01
CA THR A 99 -26.54 -14.07 -9.32
C THR A 99 -25.08 -13.68 -9.56
N LYS A 100 -24.69 -13.51 -10.83
CA LYS A 100 -23.31 -13.11 -11.19
C LYS A 100 -22.87 -11.82 -10.51
N SER A 101 -23.77 -10.85 -10.38
CA SER A 101 -23.50 -9.56 -9.74
C SER A 101 -23.30 -9.72 -8.23
N GLN A 102 -24.24 -10.40 -7.54
CA GLN A 102 -24.14 -10.68 -6.11
C GLN A 102 -22.86 -11.43 -5.77
N TRP A 103 -22.51 -12.45 -6.56
CA TRP A 103 -21.31 -13.24 -6.34
C TRP A 103 -20.02 -12.42 -6.48
N LYS A 104 -19.92 -11.58 -7.52
CA LYS A 104 -18.77 -10.68 -7.69
C LYS A 104 -18.62 -9.73 -6.52
N LYS A 105 -19.74 -9.19 -6.02
CA LYS A 105 -19.75 -8.32 -4.83
C LYS A 105 -19.27 -9.08 -3.59
N MET A 106 -19.81 -10.26 -3.32
CA MET A 106 -19.42 -11.11 -2.18
C MET A 106 -17.93 -11.44 -2.18
N ILE A 107 -17.38 -11.90 -3.31
CA ILE A 107 -15.94 -12.18 -3.42
C ILE A 107 -15.12 -10.91 -3.18
N LYS A 108 -15.52 -9.79 -3.80
CA LYS A 108 -14.78 -8.52 -3.68
C LYS A 108 -14.75 -8.05 -2.22
N GLU A 109 -15.87 -8.11 -1.52
CA GLU A 109 -15.97 -7.73 -0.11
C GLU A 109 -15.15 -8.67 0.77
N ALA A 110 -15.31 -9.99 0.62
CA ALA A 110 -14.59 -10.98 1.43
C ALA A 110 -13.06 -10.89 1.26
N THR A 111 -12.60 -10.75 0.01
CA THR A 111 -11.16 -10.61 -0.30
C THR A 111 -10.60 -9.29 0.24
N ASN A 112 -11.32 -8.17 0.08
CA ASN A 112 -10.89 -6.89 0.64
C ASN A 112 -10.87 -6.91 2.16
N ASN A 113 -11.89 -7.45 2.83
CA ASN A 113 -11.96 -7.49 4.30
C ASN A 113 -10.76 -8.21 4.92
N ILE A 114 -10.41 -9.39 4.38
CA ILE A 114 -9.25 -10.15 4.87
C ILE A 114 -7.95 -9.39 4.66
N TYR A 115 -7.78 -8.74 3.51
CA TYR A 115 -6.54 -8.02 3.24
C TYR A 115 -6.45 -6.70 3.98
N THR A 116 -7.55 -5.96 4.14
CA THR A 116 -7.63 -4.80 5.01
C THR A 116 -7.23 -5.18 6.44
N ALA A 117 -7.73 -6.30 6.97
CA ALA A 117 -7.33 -6.78 8.29
C ALA A 117 -5.82 -7.11 8.36
N LYS A 118 -5.28 -7.82 7.36
CA LYS A 118 -3.83 -8.10 7.28
C LYS A 118 -2.97 -6.85 7.19
N ILE A 119 -3.41 -5.87 6.39
CA ILE A 119 -2.73 -4.57 6.23
C ILE A 119 -2.73 -3.83 7.57
N THR A 120 -3.88 -3.78 8.24
CA THR A 120 -4.03 -3.14 9.56
C THR A 120 -3.08 -3.75 10.58
N GLU A 121 -3.04 -5.09 10.64
CA GLU A 121 -2.16 -5.81 11.56
C GLU A 121 -0.67 -5.55 11.27
N GLU A 122 -0.28 -5.53 9.99
CA GLU A 122 1.11 -5.27 9.60
C GLU A 122 1.53 -3.82 9.87
N ILE A 123 0.62 -2.84 9.71
CA ILE A 123 0.89 -1.43 10.05
C ILE A 123 1.06 -1.27 11.57
N LYS A 124 0.19 -1.88 12.37
CA LYS A 124 0.28 -1.83 13.84
C LYS A 124 1.58 -2.42 14.37
N THR A 125 2.04 -3.51 13.77
CA THR A 125 3.25 -4.23 14.23
C THR A 125 4.56 -3.61 13.73
N LYS A 126 4.53 -2.82 12.65
CA LYS A 126 5.74 -2.26 12.03
C LYS A 126 5.79 -0.74 12.15
N SER A 127 6.64 -0.26 13.05
CA SER A 127 6.89 1.18 13.26
C SER A 127 7.34 1.93 12.00
N THR A 128 7.95 1.25 11.03
CA THR A 128 8.32 1.84 9.74
C THR A 128 7.10 2.27 8.92
N LEU A 129 5.95 1.61 9.12
CA LEU A 129 4.70 1.86 8.41
C LEU A 129 3.73 2.78 9.16
N LYS A 130 4.14 3.38 10.28
CA LYS A 130 3.25 4.20 11.13
C LYS A 130 2.56 5.38 10.45
N TYR A 131 3.07 5.82 9.30
CA TYR A 131 2.47 6.92 8.52
C TYR A 131 1.65 6.43 7.32
N LEU A 132 1.60 5.12 7.06
CA LEU A 132 0.83 4.55 5.95
C LEU A 132 -0.63 4.39 6.39
N GLY A 133 -1.52 5.13 5.74
CA GLY A 133 -2.95 5.03 5.89
C GLY A 133 -3.52 3.82 5.13
N ILE A 134 -4.66 3.33 5.62
CA ILE A 134 -5.38 2.22 5.00
C ILE A 134 -6.43 2.79 4.05
N GLN A 135 -6.16 2.69 2.76
CA GLN A 135 -7.13 3.08 1.74
C GLN A 135 -8.38 2.21 1.77
N LYS A 136 -9.48 2.80 1.29
CA LYS A 136 -10.68 2.05 0.93
C LYS A 136 -10.36 1.11 -0.23
N GLN A 137 -10.53 -0.20 0.00
CA GLN A 137 -10.28 -1.26 -0.98
C GLN A 137 -8.82 -1.22 -1.52
N PRO A 138 -7.82 -1.47 -0.65
CA PRO A 138 -6.40 -1.29 -0.97
C PRO A 138 -5.86 -2.28 -2.01
N LEU A 139 -6.67 -3.25 -2.44
CA LEU A 139 -6.34 -4.22 -3.48
C LEU A 139 -6.98 -3.91 -4.85
N ASP A 140 -7.77 -2.85 -4.93
CA ASP A 140 -8.46 -2.42 -6.14
C ASP A 140 -8.07 -1.00 -6.54
N ASN A 141 -7.73 -0.17 -5.56
CA ASN A 141 -7.40 1.22 -5.77
C ASN A 141 -5.91 1.45 -5.46
N PRO A 142 -5.16 2.10 -6.36
CA PRO A 142 -3.80 2.53 -6.08
C PRO A 142 -3.79 3.68 -5.06
N HIS A 143 -2.71 3.75 -4.29
CA HIS A 143 -2.46 4.84 -3.36
C HIS A 143 -2.34 6.18 -4.09
N PRO A 144 -2.81 7.30 -3.49
CA PRO A 144 -2.61 8.65 -4.02
C PRO A 144 -1.24 8.90 -4.67
N ILE A 145 -0.14 8.47 -4.02
CA ILE A 145 1.22 8.47 -4.56
C ILE A 145 1.26 8.04 -6.03
N TYR A 146 0.70 6.88 -6.38
CA TYR A 146 0.71 6.37 -7.75
C TYR A 146 -0.56 6.69 -8.54
N LYS A 147 -1.71 6.87 -7.88
CA LYS A 147 -2.99 7.22 -8.52
C LYS A 147 -2.87 8.52 -9.33
N TYR A 148 -2.22 9.53 -8.74
CA TYR A 148 -2.06 10.85 -9.35
C TYR A 148 -0.70 11.04 -10.03
N THR A 149 0.04 9.96 -10.30
CA THR A 149 1.34 10.04 -10.98
C THR A 149 1.15 9.89 -12.47
N GLY A 150 1.59 10.91 -13.22
CA GLY A 150 1.60 10.85 -14.68
C GLY A 150 2.65 9.85 -15.22
N PRO A 151 2.59 9.48 -16.50
CA PRO A 151 3.52 8.51 -17.11
C PRO A 151 4.94 9.06 -17.30
N ASN A 152 5.18 10.33 -16.99
CA ASN A 152 6.48 10.97 -17.12
C ASN A 152 7.50 10.30 -16.17
N PRO A 153 8.66 9.82 -16.66
CA PRO A 153 9.70 9.21 -15.82
C PRO A 153 10.12 10.08 -14.63
N PHE A 154 10.08 11.40 -14.78
CA PHE A 154 10.40 12.34 -13.71
C PHE A 154 9.34 12.30 -12.59
N GLU A 155 8.06 12.27 -12.92
CA GLU A 155 6.97 12.13 -11.94
C GLU A 155 7.02 10.77 -11.25
N VAL A 156 7.33 9.71 -12.00
CA VAL A 156 7.54 8.37 -11.44
C VAL A 156 8.68 8.37 -10.42
N LEU A 157 9.80 9.03 -10.72
CA LEU A 157 10.93 9.15 -9.78
C LEU A 157 10.53 9.88 -8.48
N LYS A 158 9.77 10.98 -8.57
CA LYS A 158 9.24 11.68 -7.38
C LYS A 158 8.36 10.77 -6.54
N ALA A 159 7.45 10.04 -7.18
CA ALA A 159 6.56 9.09 -6.51
C ALA A 159 7.34 7.96 -5.82
N GLN A 160 8.39 7.42 -6.47
CA GLN A 160 9.28 6.42 -5.89
C GLN A 160 10.01 6.94 -4.64
N ILE A 161 10.52 8.17 -4.67
CA ILE A 161 11.16 8.80 -3.50
C ILE A 161 10.17 8.94 -2.35
N LYS A 162 8.96 9.47 -2.63
CA LYS A 162 7.90 9.57 -1.62
C LYS A 162 7.51 8.21 -1.06
N ALA A 163 7.33 7.19 -1.91
CA ALA A 163 7.01 5.83 -1.48
C ALA A 163 8.09 5.26 -0.54
N ARG A 164 9.38 5.50 -0.83
CA ARG A 164 10.48 5.09 0.05
C ARG A 164 10.43 5.78 1.41
N ILE A 165 10.12 7.07 1.44
CA ILE A 165 10.01 7.84 2.69
C ILE A 165 8.80 7.35 3.51
N LEU A 166 7.63 7.22 2.87
CA LEU A 166 6.41 6.74 3.51
C LEU A 166 6.59 5.37 4.15
N THR A 167 7.20 4.43 3.40
CA THR A 167 7.44 3.04 3.86
C THR A 167 8.62 2.89 4.83
N GLY A 168 9.32 3.97 5.18
CA GLY A 168 10.49 3.94 6.06
C GLY A 168 11.69 3.22 5.44
N THR A 169 11.77 3.14 4.11
CA THR A 169 12.88 2.52 3.38
C THR A 169 13.86 3.53 2.77
N TYR A 170 13.53 4.82 2.86
CA TYR A 170 14.44 5.91 2.55
C TYR A 170 15.60 5.96 3.56
N ILE A 171 16.82 6.21 3.07
CA ILE A 171 18.04 6.09 3.87
C ILE A 171 18.29 7.41 4.61
N LEU A 172 17.72 7.52 5.81
CA LEU A 172 18.03 8.55 6.81
C LEU A 172 18.95 7.95 7.88
N GLN A 173 19.69 8.77 8.63
CA GLN A 173 20.60 8.26 9.67
C GLN A 173 19.88 7.40 10.73
N GLU A 174 18.67 7.79 11.16
CA GLU A 174 17.87 6.97 12.08
C GLU A 174 17.56 5.58 11.51
N ASN A 175 17.30 5.49 10.19
CA ASN A 175 17.05 4.21 9.54
C ASN A 175 18.35 3.42 9.34
N LEU A 176 19.48 4.08 9.08
CA LEU A 176 20.77 3.41 8.98
C LEU A 176 21.14 2.72 10.28
N GLN A 177 20.99 3.39 11.43
CA GLN A 177 21.22 2.78 12.74
C GLN A 177 20.34 1.55 12.97
N LYS A 178 19.05 1.61 12.61
CA LYS A 178 18.12 0.48 12.77
C LYS A 178 18.46 -0.74 11.91
N PHE A 179 19.12 -0.57 10.77
CA PHE A 179 19.37 -1.65 9.82
C PHE A 179 20.82 -2.12 9.76
N ASN A 180 21.75 -1.39 10.37
CA ASN A 180 23.16 -1.78 10.43
C ASN A 180 23.49 -2.45 11.76
N GLN A 181 24.50 -3.32 11.74
CA GLN A 181 24.97 -4.03 12.94
C GLN A 181 25.89 -3.17 13.80
N HIS A 182 26.45 -2.11 13.23
CA HIS A 182 27.36 -1.19 13.91
C HIS A 182 26.60 -0.01 14.49
N ASP A 183 27.15 0.58 15.54
CA ASP A 183 26.63 1.83 16.07
C ASP A 183 26.86 2.95 15.05
N ILE A 184 25.78 3.63 14.68
CA ILE A 184 25.79 4.70 13.69
C ILE A 184 25.22 5.92 14.37
N ASP A 185 25.98 7.02 14.27
CA ASP A 185 25.51 8.32 14.72
C ASP A 185 24.24 8.71 13.95
N THR A 186 23.15 8.91 14.70
CA THR A 186 21.87 9.29 14.10
C THR A 186 21.82 10.77 13.73
N THR A 187 22.81 11.56 14.14
CA THR A 187 22.85 13.01 13.91
C THR A 187 22.78 13.35 12.43
N CYS A 188 21.96 14.32 12.06
CA CYS A 188 21.80 14.74 10.67
C CYS A 188 23.10 15.29 10.08
N GLU A 189 23.56 14.66 9.01
CA GLU A 189 24.76 15.06 8.24
C GLU A 189 24.66 16.44 7.57
N LEU A 190 23.46 17.03 7.54
CA LEU A 190 23.25 18.35 6.95
C LEU A 190 23.43 19.46 8.00
N CYS A 191 22.72 19.35 9.11
CA CYS A 191 22.63 20.40 10.12
C CYS A 191 23.50 20.14 11.37
N HIS A 192 23.91 18.89 11.57
CA HIS A 192 24.69 18.41 12.72
C HIS A 192 24.08 18.75 14.09
N SER A 193 22.75 18.91 14.18
CA SER A 193 22.09 19.39 15.41
C SER A 193 21.16 18.37 16.08
N GLU A 194 20.46 17.54 15.31
CA GLU A 194 19.44 16.61 15.81
C GLU A 194 19.50 15.30 15.01
N PRO A 195 18.92 14.19 15.53
CA PRO A 195 18.77 12.96 14.78
C PRO A 195 18.04 13.15 13.45
N GLU A 196 18.56 12.57 12.36
CA GLU A 196 17.90 12.57 11.06
C GLU A 196 16.83 11.49 11.00
N ASP A 197 15.65 11.81 11.53
CA ASP A 197 14.43 11.05 11.34
C ASP A 197 13.55 11.67 10.24
N ARG A 198 12.38 11.06 9.97
CA ARG A 198 11.43 11.55 8.96
C ARG A 198 10.89 12.95 9.29
N ASN A 199 10.65 13.24 10.57
CA ASN A 199 10.13 14.54 11.00
C ASN A 199 11.19 15.63 10.80
N HIS A 200 12.42 15.37 11.23
CA HIS A 200 13.54 16.28 11.06
C HIS A 200 13.80 16.56 9.58
N PHE A 201 13.94 15.51 8.76
CA PHE A 201 14.19 15.64 7.33
C PHE A 201 13.10 16.46 6.61
N ILE A 202 11.82 16.21 6.92
CA ILE A 202 10.70 16.81 6.21
C ILE A 202 10.32 18.19 6.76
N LEU A 203 10.35 18.38 8.08
CA LEU A 203 9.78 19.56 8.73
C LEU A 203 10.78 20.50 9.43
N THR A 204 11.89 20.03 10.00
CA THR A 204 12.69 20.88 10.91
C THR A 204 14.16 21.09 10.52
N CYS A 205 14.70 20.34 9.56
CA CYS A 205 16.11 20.46 9.18
C CYS A 205 16.45 21.83 8.60
N LYS A 206 17.20 22.67 9.34
CA LYS A 206 17.50 24.07 8.97
C LYS A 206 18.15 24.23 7.58
N LYS A 207 18.99 23.28 7.15
CA LYS A 207 19.64 23.33 5.83
C LYS A 207 18.70 23.10 4.65
N LEU A 208 17.50 22.59 4.91
CA LEU A 208 16.50 22.31 3.90
C LEU A 208 15.35 23.33 3.89
N GLU A 209 15.42 24.34 4.74
CA GLU A 209 14.32 25.27 5.01
C GLU A 209 13.84 26.03 3.77
N ASP A 210 14.76 26.60 3.00
CA ASP A 210 14.44 27.36 1.79
C ASP A 210 13.68 26.52 0.75
N ARG A 211 14.01 25.22 0.65
CA ARG A 211 13.33 24.28 -0.24
C ARG A 211 11.95 23.91 0.29
N ARG A 212 11.85 23.71 1.60
CA ARG A 212 10.63 23.32 2.29
C ARG A 212 9.55 24.41 2.22
N GLN A 213 9.91 25.64 2.57
CA GLN A 213 8.98 26.76 2.69
C GLN A 213 8.23 27.07 1.38
N LYS A 214 8.91 26.95 0.24
CA LYS A 214 8.31 27.09 -1.10
C LYS A 214 7.09 26.18 -1.31
N HIS A 215 7.10 24.98 -0.74
CA HIS A 215 6.03 23.99 -0.90
C HIS A 215 5.04 24.00 0.27
N LEU A 216 5.52 24.24 1.50
CA LEU A 216 4.64 24.32 2.67
C LEU A 216 3.61 25.43 2.57
N GLN A 217 3.95 26.57 1.98
CA GLN A 217 2.99 27.64 1.75
C GLN A 217 1.82 27.16 0.87
N LYS A 218 2.11 26.40 -0.19
CA LYS A 218 1.08 25.86 -1.09
C LYS A 218 0.21 24.82 -0.38
N LEU A 219 0.82 23.92 0.38
CA LEU A 219 0.10 22.90 1.15
C LEU A 219 -0.78 23.53 2.23
N THR A 220 -0.29 24.56 2.91
CA THR A 220 -1.05 25.27 3.95
C THR A 220 -2.21 26.06 3.35
N ASN A 221 -2.05 26.62 2.15
CA ASN A 221 -3.17 27.26 1.46
C ASN A 221 -4.28 26.27 1.08
N LEU A 222 -3.92 25.02 0.72
CA LEU A 222 -4.88 23.96 0.42
C LEU A 222 -5.54 23.40 1.69
N VAL A 223 -4.80 23.32 2.80
CA VAL A 223 -5.32 22.79 4.07
C VAL A 223 -4.86 23.65 5.26
N PRO A 224 -5.47 24.84 5.47
CA PRO A 224 -5.03 25.79 6.49
C PRO A 224 -5.05 25.22 7.91
N ALA A 225 -5.96 24.29 8.19
CA ALA A 225 -6.11 23.64 9.50
C ALA A 225 -4.85 22.85 9.95
N LEU A 226 -3.90 22.58 9.05
CA LEU A 226 -2.67 21.85 9.37
C LEU A 226 -1.51 22.76 9.82
N GLN A 227 -1.61 24.09 9.66
CA GLN A 227 -0.51 25.01 9.93
C GLN A 227 0.03 24.91 11.37
N GLU A 228 -0.88 24.78 12.34
CA GLU A 228 -0.55 24.70 13.77
C GLU A 228 -0.42 23.26 14.28
N ARG A 229 -0.47 22.27 13.37
CA ARG A 229 -0.53 20.83 13.71
C ARG A 229 0.60 20.08 13.01
N PRO A 230 1.87 20.24 13.43
CA PRO A 230 3.03 19.72 12.71
C PRO A 230 2.99 18.20 12.52
N ALA A 231 2.48 17.44 13.48
CA ALA A 231 2.34 15.98 13.34
C ALA A 231 1.34 15.59 12.23
N LEU A 232 0.22 16.30 12.12
CA LEU A 232 -0.77 16.06 11.07
C LEU A 232 -0.31 16.63 9.73
N LEU A 233 0.45 17.72 9.72
CA LEU A 233 1.10 18.22 8.51
C LEU A 233 2.09 17.20 7.96
N LEU A 234 2.94 16.63 8.81
CA LEU A 234 3.83 15.52 8.44
C LEU A 234 3.05 14.35 7.86
N GLN A 235 1.96 13.95 8.53
CA GLN A 235 1.08 12.88 8.07
C GLN A 235 0.48 13.21 6.69
N CYS A 236 0.00 14.42 6.47
CA CYS A 236 -0.58 14.86 5.19
C CYS A 236 0.44 14.84 4.04
N ILE A 237 1.66 15.32 4.30
CA ILE A 237 2.76 15.28 3.33
C ILE A 237 3.09 13.84 2.94
N LEU A 238 3.10 12.92 3.90
CA LEU A 238 3.47 11.53 3.66
C LEU A 238 2.32 10.72 3.03
N ASP A 239 1.13 10.84 3.60
CA ASP A 239 -0.09 10.19 3.16
C ASP A 239 -1.32 10.98 3.58
N GLN A 240 -1.82 11.80 2.65
CA GLN A 240 -3.06 12.57 2.76
C GLN A 240 -4.34 11.71 2.90
N SER A 241 -4.27 10.39 2.66
CA SER A 241 -5.41 9.47 2.81
C SER A 241 -5.49 8.82 4.20
N HIS A 242 -4.62 9.21 5.12
CA HIS A 242 -4.59 8.69 6.48
C HIS A 242 -5.84 9.06 7.28
N GLU A 243 -6.29 8.16 8.16
CA GLU A 243 -7.54 8.32 8.91
C GLU A 243 -7.54 9.54 9.84
N ASP A 244 -6.40 9.87 10.45
CA ASP A 244 -6.21 11.06 11.30
C ASP A 244 -6.45 12.40 10.58
N LEU A 245 -6.48 12.40 9.24
CA LEU A 245 -6.74 13.59 8.43
C LEU A 245 -8.22 13.74 8.05
N THR A 246 -9.06 12.77 8.42
CA THR A 246 -10.50 12.78 8.12
C THR A 246 -11.15 14.02 8.73
N GLY A 247 -11.82 14.81 7.87
CA GLY A 247 -12.47 16.06 8.27
C GLY A 247 -11.55 17.28 8.29
N LEU A 248 -10.23 17.11 8.16
CA LEU A 248 -9.27 18.21 8.00
C LEU A 248 -8.90 18.42 6.54
N VAL A 249 -8.68 17.34 5.80
CA VAL A 249 -8.36 17.39 4.37
C VAL A 249 -9.65 17.27 3.55
N PRO A 250 -9.90 18.17 2.59
CA PRO A 250 -11.03 18.07 1.69
C PRO A 250 -11.04 16.73 0.94
N ALA A 251 -12.21 16.10 0.84
CA ALA A 251 -12.36 14.80 0.20
C ALA A 251 -12.50 14.89 -1.33
N ASP A 252 -12.50 16.10 -1.91
CA ASP A 252 -12.60 16.28 -3.35
C ASP A 252 -11.31 15.85 -4.05
N GLU A 253 -11.49 15.27 -5.24
CA GLU A 253 -10.40 14.61 -5.97
C GLU A 253 -9.35 15.60 -6.47
N GLU A 254 -9.75 16.83 -6.80
CA GLU A 254 -8.86 17.87 -7.30
C GLU A 254 -7.90 18.33 -6.20
N THR A 255 -8.42 18.71 -5.04
CA THR A 255 -7.60 19.14 -3.88
C THR A 255 -6.67 18.02 -3.45
N MET A 256 -7.16 16.78 -3.38
CA MET A 256 -6.33 15.61 -3.08
C MET A 256 -5.20 15.44 -4.11
N SER A 257 -5.49 15.59 -5.40
CA SER A 257 -4.44 15.50 -6.44
C SER A 257 -3.38 16.60 -6.25
N GLN A 258 -3.79 17.83 -5.95
CA GLN A 258 -2.89 18.97 -5.74
C GLN A 258 -2.02 18.81 -4.48
N ILE A 259 -2.60 18.36 -3.35
CA ILE A 259 -1.85 18.07 -2.12
C ILE A 259 -0.78 17.00 -2.41
N GLU A 260 -1.14 15.93 -3.13
CA GLU A 260 -0.23 14.84 -3.43
C GLU A 260 0.91 15.33 -4.31
N GLN A 261 0.59 16.10 -5.35
CA GLN A 261 1.57 16.69 -6.26
C GLN A 261 2.57 17.57 -5.51
N HIS A 262 2.09 18.52 -4.69
CA HIS A 262 2.97 19.41 -3.92
C HIS A 262 3.81 18.66 -2.90
N SER A 263 3.24 17.64 -2.26
CA SER A 263 3.97 16.78 -1.32
C SER A 263 5.08 15.99 -2.02
N ARG A 264 4.82 15.41 -3.20
CA ARG A 264 5.85 14.70 -4.00
C ARG A 264 6.95 15.65 -4.46
N ASP A 265 6.58 16.83 -4.97
CA ASP A 265 7.53 17.85 -5.41
C ASP A 265 8.44 18.29 -4.26
N MET A 266 7.87 18.53 -3.09
CA MET A 266 8.62 18.88 -1.90
C MET A 266 9.62 17.79 -1.52
N LEU A 267 9.16 16.55 -1.35
CA LEU A 267 10.03 15.44 -0.93
C LEU A 267 11.15 15.17 -1.95
N TYR A 268 10.87 15.38 -3.24
CA TYR A 268 11.88 15.29 -4.28
C TYR A 268 12.94 16.39 -4.19
N ASP A 269 12.52 17.65 -3.99
CA ASP A 269 13.44 18.78 -3.83
C ASP A 269 14.32 18.62 -2.57
N LEU A 270 13.74 18.15 -1.46
CA LEU A 270 14.48 17.82 -0.24
C LEU A 270 15.50 16.70 -0.48
N HIS A 271 15.09 15.63 -1.19
CA HIS A 271 15.99 14.53 -1.56
C HIS A 271 17.17 15.02 -2.41
N ARG A 272 16.92 15.86 -3.41
CA ARG A 272 17.97 16.42 -4.27
C ARG A 272 18.94 17.29 -3.47
N ALA A 273 18.43 18.18 -2.63
CA ALA A 273 19.26 19.04 -1.79
C ALA A 273 20.17 18.20 -0.89
N ARG A 274 19.60 17.23 -0.16
CA ARG A 274 20.37 16.30 0.68
C ARG A 274 21.44 15.55 -0.10
N THR A 275 21.10 14.98 -1.24
CA THR A 275 22.04 14.20 -2.07
C THR A 275 23.19 15.08 -2.58
N SER A 276 22.93 16.33 -2.93
CA SER A 276 23.97 17.28 -3.34
C SER A 276 24.94 17.59 -2.19
N TYR A 277 24.43 17.82 -0.97
CA TYR A 277 25.27 18.02 0.21
C TYR A 277 26.17 16.81 0.50
N GLN A 278 25.61 15.60 0.45
CA GLN A 278 26.37 14.37 0.71
C GLN A 278 27.52 14.18 -0.29
N LYS A 279 27.29 14.49 -1.58
CA LYS A 279 28.34 14.41 -2.60
C LYS A 279 29.50 15.38 -2.36
N LEU A 280 29.20 16.59 -1.90
CA LEU A 280 30.23 17.59 -1.57
C LEU A 280 31.09 17.14 -0.37
N ASN A 281 30.49 16.48 0.61
CA ASN A 281 31.21 15.99 1.78
C ASN A 281 32.10 14.78 1.45
N THR A 282 31.73 13.93 0.49
CA THR A 282 32.56 12.77 0.08
C THR A 282 33.79 13.13 -0.76
N GLN A 283 33.92 14.38 -1.21
CA GLN A 283 35.03 14.84 -2.05
C GLN A 283 36.15 15.56 -1.27
N ASN A 284 35.94 15.81 0.02
CA ASN A 284 36.91 16.40 0.94
C ASN A 284 37.46 15.32 1.88
#